data_AF-A0A536T1W3-F1
#
_entry.id   AF-A0A536T1W3-F1
#
_cell.length_a   1.000
_cell.length_b   1.000
_cell.length_c   1.000
_cell.angle_alpha   90.00
_cell.angle_beta   90.00
_cell.angle_gamma   90.00
#
_symmetry.space_group_name_H-M   'P 1'
#
loop_
_entity.id
_entity.type
_entity.pdbx_description
1 polymer ?
#
loop_
_entity_poly.entity_id
_entity_poly.type
_entity_poly.pdbx_seq_one_letter_code
_entity_poly.pdbx_strand_id
1 'polypeptide(L)'
;MIRHRHKVAARCSQRGITLVVGMIMLVLITLLVLASFHLGRNNLEIVGNAQQRSDALGAAQQTIEAAVASPLLTSNPASIFPTPCRGWPANTLCYDVNGDGTDDVVVQVTPAPSCVKAQVIANISLPPGDICKTATPQCFGQGCPVDDSNCANSVWDIRAVAQNLAPNGTSAASQGPTAVVSQGIARRVSKNEVATSCP
;
A
#
# COMPACT_ATOMS: atom_id res chain seq x y z
N MET A 1 -33.20 85.28 -48.79
CA MET A 1 -33.29 84.71 -47.42
C MET A 1 -33.45 83.21 -47.55
N ILE A 2 -32.53 82.39 -47.05
CA ILE A 2 -32.72 81.03 -46.48
C ILE A 2 -31.33 80.54 -46.02
N ARG A 3 -31.16 80.38 -44.70
CA ARG A 3 -29.93 79.95 -44.03
C ARG A 3 -29.97 78.43 -43.87
N HIS A 4 -29.04 77.70 -44.48
CA HIS A 4 -28.82 76.29 -44.14
C HIS A 4 -28.20 76.19 -42.73
N ARG A 5 -28.92 75.53 -41.81
CA ARG A 5 -28.38 75.14 -40.50
C ARG A 5 -27.88 73.70 -40.57
N HIS A 6 -26.56 73.51 -40.46
CA HIS A 6 -25.98 72.22 -40.13
C HIS A 6 -26.35 71.84 -38.69
N LYS A 7 -27.02 70.70 -38.52
CA LYS A 7 -27.20 70.08 -37.21
C LYS A 7 -25.91 69.36 -36.84
N VAL A 8 -25.12 69.94 -35.94
CA VAL A 8 -24.03 69.22 -35.27
C VAL A 8 -24.67 68.36 -34.18
N ALA A 9 -24.60 67.04 -34.34
CA ALA A 9 -25.04 66.09 -33.32
C ALA A 9 -24.07 66.12 -32.14
N ALA A 10 -24.54 66.59 -30.97
CA ALA A 10 -23.77 66.55 -29.74
C ALA A 10 -23.62 65.09 -29.29
N ARG A 11 -22.37 64.57 -29.30
CA ARG A 11 -22.04 63.31 -28.63
C ARG A 11 -22.10 63.53 -27.12
N CYS A 12 -23.13 62.99 -26.48
CA CYS A 12 -23.18 62.92 -25.02
C CYS A 12 -22.05 61.98 -24.56
N SER A 13 -21.03 62.50 -23.88
CA SER A 13 -19.92 61.66 -23.42
C SER A 13 -20.35 60.88 -22.18
N GLN A 14 -20.66 59.60 -22.36
CA GLN A 14 -20.76 58.63 -21.26
C GLN A 14 -19.35 58.39 -20.68
N ARG A 15 -18.87 59.33 -19.86
CA ARG A 15 -17.54 59.26 -19.23
C ARG A 15 -17.51 58.55 -17.86
N GLY A 16 -18.67 58.25 -17.27
CA GLY A 16 -18.76 57.61 -15.95
C GLY A 16 -19.00 56.09 -15.98
N ILE A 17 -19.79 55.60 -16.93
CA ILE A 17 -20.24 54.19 -16.96
C ILE A 17 -19.09 53.24 -17.33
N THR A 18 -18.17 53.66 -18.20
CA THR A 18 -17.03 52.82 -18.64
C THR A 18 -16.06 52.50 -17.50
N LEU A 19 -15.88 53.42 -16.55
CA LEU A 19 -14.99 53.22 -15.39
C LEU A 19 -15.61 52.24 -14.38
N VAL A 20 -16.92 52.33 -14.16
CA VAL A 20 -17.66 51.39 -13.31
C VAL A 20 -17.68 49.99 -13.93
N VAL A 21 -17.97 49.88 -15.23
CA VAL A 21 -17.91 48.59 -15.95
C VAL A 21 -16.49 48.03 -15.94
N GLY A 22 -15.46 48.87 -16.11
CA GLY A 22 -14.06 48.48 -16.00
C GLY A 22 -13.70 47.91 -14.62
N MET A 23 -14.15 48.56 -13.54
CA MET A 23 -13.96 48.04 -12.18
C MET A 23 -14.69 46.72 -11.93
N ILE A 24 -15.93 46.59 -12.39
CA ILE A 24 -16.69 45.34 -12.28
C ILE A 24 -15.96 44.22 -13.04
N MET A 25 -15.52 44.48 -14.27
CA MET A 25 -14.76 43.51 -15.06
C MET A 25 -13.44 43.14 -14.40
N LEU A 26 -12.73 44.10 -13.82
CA LEU A 26 -11.46 43.85 -13.11
C LEU A 26 -11.70 42.95 -11.89
N VAL A 27 -12.76 43.21 -11.11
CA VAL A 27 -13.17 42.34 -9.99
C VAL A 27 -13.51 40.94 -10.48
N LEU A 28 -14.32 40.81 -11.53
CA LEU A 28 -14.70 39.49 -12.08
C LEU A 28 -13.48 38.70 -12.55
N ILE A 29 -12.54 39.34 -13.26
CA ILE A 29 -11.30 38.68 -13.70
C ILE A 29 -10.47 38.24 -12.49
N THR A 30 -10.33 39.09 -11.46
CA THR A 30 -9.58 38.69 -10.25
C THR A 30 -10.21 37.51 -9.53
N LEU A 31 -11.55 37.46 -9.43
CA LEU A 31 -12.25 36.33 -8.83
C LEU A 31 -12.05 35.04 -9.65
N LEU A 32 -12.08 35.14 -10.97
CA LEU A 32 -11.89 34.00 -11.87
C LEU A 32 -10.46 33.44 -11.78
N VAL A 33 -9.46 34.33 -11.66
CA VAL A 33 -8.05 33.96 -11.44
C VAL A 33 -7.86 33.30 -10.07
N LEU A 34 -8.42 33.87 -8.99
CA LEU A 34 -8.32 33.28 -7.64
C LEU A 34 -8.99 31.90 -7.58
N ALA A 35 -10.17 31.75 -8.18
CA ALA A 35 -10.85 30.47 -8.29
C ALA A 35 -10.00 29.43 -9.03
N SER A 36 -9.35 29.82 -10.13
CA SER A 36 -8.47 28.93 -10.89
C SER A 36 -7.25 28.48 -10.09
N PHE A 37 -6.63 29.38 -9.31
CA PHE A 37 -5.52 29.01 -8.42
C PHE A 37 -5.96 28.06 -7.30
N HIS A 38 -7.13 28.29 -6.72
CA HIS A 38 -7.68 27.41 -5.67
C HIS A 38 -7.98 26.01 -6.21
N LEU A 39 -8.60 25.92 -7.39
CA LEU A 39 -8.83 24.63 -8.06
C LEU A 39 -7.51 23.92 -8.41
N GLY A 40 -6.51 24.67 -8.89
CA GLY A 40 -5.19 24.14 -9.19
C GLY A 40 -4.50 23.53 -7.97
N ARG A 41 -4.54 24.21 -6.81
CA ARG A 41 -3.97 23.69 -5.56
C ARG A 41 -4.65 22.42 -5.09
N ASN A 42 -5.99 22.39 -5.08
CA ASN A 42 -6.75 21.21 -4.67
C ASN A 42 -6.42 19.98 -5.53
N ASN A 43 -6.28 20.16 -6.85
CA ASN A 43 -5.92 19.07 -7.74
C ASN A 43 -4.52 18.52 -7.45
N LEU A 44 -3.55 19.39 -7.14
CA LEU A 44 -2.20 18.97 -6.79
C LEU A 44 -2.15 18.20 -5.46
N GLU A 45 -2.93 18.62 -4.46
CA GLU A 45 -3.04 17.88 -3.19
C GLU A 45 -3.65 16.48 -3.41
N ILE A 46 -4.67 16.36 -4.27
CA ILE A 46 -5.28 15.06 -4.60
C ILE A 46 -4.26 14.14 -5.27
N VAL A 47 -3.50 14.64 -6.26
CA VAL A 47 -2.49 13.83 -6.95
C VAL A 47 -1.35 13.46 -6.00
N GLY A 48 -0.92 14.37 -5.12
CA GLY A 48 0.10 14.08 -4.10
C GLY A 48 -0.35 12.96 -3.15
N ASN A 49 -1.60 13.00 -2.67
CA ASN A 49 -2.16 11.95 -1.83
C ASN A 49 -2.28 10.61 -2.58
N ALA A 50 -2.64 10.65 -3.87
CA ALA A 50 -2.71 9.46 -4.71
C ALA A 50 -1.32 8.83 -4.92
N GLN A 51 -0.30 9.65 -5.14
CA GLN A 51 1.09 9.21 -5.25
C GLN A 51 1.56 8.53 -3.97
N GLN A 52 1.43 9.22 -2.83
CA GLN A 52 1.77 8.66 -1.51
C GLN A 52 1.06 7.33 -1.22
N ARG A 53 -0.21 7.22 -1.63
CA ARG A 53 -0.96 5.96 -1.47
C ARG A 53 -0.39 4.85 -2.36
N SER A 54 0.02 5.17 -3.58
CA SER A 54 0.66 4.21 -4.50
C SER A 54 1.98 3.70 -3.93
N ASP A 55 2.81 4.60 -3.39
CA ASP A 55 4.09 4.27 -2.78
C ASP A 55 3.91 3.38 -1.55
N ALA A 56 2.95 3.72 -0.68
CA ALA A 56 2.60 2.90 0.48
C ALA A 56 2.10 1.50 0.09
N LEU A 57 1.33 1.36 -0.99
CA LEU A 57 0.88 0.05 -1.50
C LEU A 57 2.05 -0.78 -2.06
N GLY A 58 2.96 -0.14 -2.80
CA GLY A 58 4.17 -0.79 -3.32
C GLY A 58 5.06 -1.32 -2.20
N ALA A 59 5.32 -0.48 -1.19
CA ALA A 59 6.09 -0.86 0.00
C ALA A 59 5.41 -2.00 0.79
N ALA A 60 4.08 -1.94 0.94
CA ALA A 60 3.32 -3.02 1.59
C ALA A 60 3.46 -4.35 0.85
N GLN A 61 3.35 -4.36 -0.48
CA GLN A 61 3.56 -5.56 -1.28
C GLN A 61 4.98 -6.08 -1.12
N GLN A 62 5.98 -5.21 -1.22
CA GLN A 62 7.38 -5.60 -1.07
C GLN A 62 7.69 -6.19 0.31
N THR A 63 7.04 -5.69 1.36
CA THR A 63 7.14 -6.25 2.71
C THR A 63 6.53 -7.65 2.79
N ILE A 64 5.37 -7.85 2.15
CA ILE A 64 4.74 -9.19 2.08
C ILE A 64 5.66 -10.16 1.34
N GLU A 65 6.24 -9.76 0.20
CA GLU A 65 7.20 -10.61 -0.53
C GLU A 65 8.43 -10.95 0.34
N ALA A 66 8.97 -9.97 1.07
CA ALA A 66 10.06 -10.21 2.01
C ALA A 66 9.65 -11.16 3.14
N ALA A 67 8.42 -11.07 3.63
CA ALA A 67 7.88 -11.97 4.64
C ALA A 67 7.71 -13.40 4.09
N VAL A 68 7.19 -13.55 2.86
CA VAL A 68 7.04 -14.83 2.16
C VAL A 68 8.39 -15.50 1.92
N ALA A 69 9.40 -14.73 1.56
CA ALA A 69 10.76 -15.22 1.35
C ALA A 69 11.46 -15.64 2.66
N SER A 70 10.99 -15.15 3.81
CA SER A 70 11.60 -15.45 5.10
C SER A 70 11.23 -16.86 5.59
N PRO A 71 12.21 -17.71 5.96
CA PRO A 71 11.92 -18.99 6.60
C PRO A 71 11.30 -18.83 8.00
N LEU A 72 11.42 -17.63 8.59
CA LEU A 72 10.88 -17.31 9.91
C LEU A 72 9.38 -17.09 9.91
N LEU A 73 8.74 -16.95 8.73
CA LEU A 73 7.29 -16.80 8.62
C LEU A 73 6.53 -17.88 9.39
N THR A 74 7.01 -19.12 9.35
CA THR A 74 6.32 -20.29 9.91
C THR A 74 6.95 -20.81 11.20
N SER A 75 8.23 -20.54 11.42
CA SER A 75 8.97 -20.96 12.61
C SER A 75 8.95 -19.92 13.73
N ASN A 76 8.86 -18.63 13.39
CA ASN A 76 8.74 -17.53 14.36
C ASN A 76 7.98 -16.33 13.75
N PRO A 77 6.64 -16.44 13.58
CA PRO A 77 5.83 -15.38 12.96
C PRO A 77 5.86 -14.06 13.75
N ALA A 78 6.22 -14.08 15.03
CA ALA A 78 6.36 -12.86 15.83
C ALA A 78 7.60 -12.02 15.48
N SER A 79 8.59 -12.59 14.78
CA SER A 79 9.84 -11.92 14.41
C SER A 79 10.39 -12.43 13.07
N ILE A 80 9.61 -12.24 12.01
CA ILE A 80 9.91 -12.62 10.61
C ILE A 80 11.16 -11.90 10.10
N PHE A 81 11.34 -10.65 10.54
CA PHE A 81 12.47 -9.79 10.18
C PHE A 81 13.41 -9.67 11.40
N PRO A 82 14.59 -10.33 11.38
CA PRO A 82 15.54 -10.28 12.49
C PRO A 82 16.09 -8.87 12.76
N THR A 83 16.17 -8.05 11.70
CA THR A 83 16.61 -6.66 11.75
C THR A 83 15.44 -5.77 11.35
N PRO A 84 14.51 -5.45 12.27
CA PRO A 84 13.42 -4.54 11.97
C PRO A 84 13.94 -3.12 11.73
N CYS A 85 13.10 -2.29 11.14
CA CYS A 85 13.39 -0.87 10.99
C CYS A 85 13.72 -0.22 12.34
N ARG A 86 14.77 0.62 12.35
CA ARG A 86 15.30 1.20 13.58
C ARG A 86 14.26 2.09 14.25
N GLY A 87 14.02 1.84 15.55
CA GLY A 87 13.05 2.62 16.33
C GLY A 87 11.60 2.16 16.20
N TRP A 88 11.35 1.07 15.45
CA TRP A 88 10.04 0.48 15.27
C TRP A 88 9.92 -0.91 15.93
N PRO A 89 8.68 -1.39 16.18
CA PRO A 89 8.45 -2.73 16.70
C PRO A 89 9.00 -3.82 15.76
N ALA A 90 9.07 -5.06 16.27
CA ALA A 90 9.36 -6.23 15.44
C ALA A 90 8.40 -6.33 14.24
N ASN A 91 8.81 -7.06 13.20
CA ASN A 91 8.06 -7.21 11.95
C ASN A 91 7.80 -5.90 11.19
N THR A 92 8.73 -4.95 11.28
CA THR A 92 8.64 -3.66 10.57
C THR A 92 9.79 -3.48 9.61
N LEU A 93 9.52 -3.02 8.39
CA LEU A 93 10.51 -2.60 7.40
C LEU A 93 10.26 -1.15 6.99
N CYS A 94 11.32 -0.44 6.61
CA CYS A 94 11.25 0.91 6.09
C CYS A 94 11.80 0.96 4.68
N TYR A 95 11.25 1.87 3.87
CA TYR A 95 11.58 2.03 2.47
C TYR A 95 11.78 3.51 2.15
N ASP A 96 12.93 3.81 1.58
CA ASP A 96 13.24 5.04 0.85
C ASP A 96 12.76 4.85 -0.60
N VAL A 97 11.63 5.47 -0.95
CA VAL A 97 10.98 5.27 -2.25
C VAL A 97 11.54 6.25 -3.29
N ASN A 98 11.99 7.42 -2.84
CA ASN A 98 12.48 8.50 -3.68
C ASN A 98 14.03 8.48 -3.87
N GLY A 99 14.75 7.71 -3.06
CA GLY A 99 16.20 7.54 -3.10
C GLY A 99 17.00 8.68 -2.48
N ASP A 100 16.43 9.48 -1.57
CA ASP A 100 17.07 10.66 -0.96
C ASP A 100 17.90 10.33 0.30
N GLY A 101 17.91 9.07 0.74
CA GLY A 101 18.62 8.60 1.93
C GLY A 101 17.81 8.70 3.21
N THR A 102 16.54 9.10 3.14
CA THR A 102 15.58 9.13 4.23
C THR A 102 14.46 8.14 3.95
N ASP A 103 14.05 7.36 4.96
CA ASP A 103 12.93 6.46 4.78
C ASP A 103 11.61 7.25 4.61
N ASP A 104 10.87 6.97 3.54
CA ASP A 104 9.60 7.63 3.22
C ASP A 104 8.39 6.88 3.79
N VAL A 105 8.47 5.54 3.80
CA VAL A 105 7.35 4.66 4.16
C VAL A 105 7.83 3.61 5.15
N VAL A 106 7.04 3.44 6.21
CA VAL A 106 7.19 2.34 7.16
C VAL A 106 6.07 1.34 6.97
N VAL A 107 6.41 0.05 6.97
CA VAL A 107 5.46 -1.04 6.83
C VAL A 107 5.60 -1.99 7.99
N GLN A 108 4.51 -2.15 8.74
CA GLN A 108 4.43 -3.10 9.84
C GLN A 108 3.56 -4.29 9.45
N VAL A 109 4.08 -5.51 9.61
CA VAL A 109 3.26 -6.72 9.53
C VAL A 109 2.57 -6.91 10.88
N THR A 110 1.30 -6.53 10.93
CA THR A 110 0.48 -6.58 12.15
C THR A 110 -0.98 -6.90 11.85
N PRO A 111 -1.60 -7.84 12.59
CA PRO A 111 -1.00 -8.68 13.64
C PRO A 111 0.06 -9.66 13.09
N ALA A 112 0.80 -10.34 13.98
CA ALA A 112 1.75 -11.38 13.56
C ALA A 112 1.03 -12.42 12.69
N PRO A 113 1.65 -12.95 11.62
CA PRO A 113 1.01 -13.89 10.72
C PRO A 113 0.44 -15.09 11.47
N SER A 114 -0.80 -15.42 11.13
CA SER A 114 -1.50 -16.53 11.73
C SER A 114 -1.78 -17.60 10.69
N CYS A 115 -1.65 -18.85 11.11
CA CYS A 115 -2.02 -19.96 10.25
C CYS A 115 -3.54 -20.14 10.27
N VAL A 116 -4.14 -20.10 9.08
CA VAL A 116 -5.60 -20.22 8.88
C VAL A 116 -6.00 -21.69 8.72
N LYS A 117 -5.13 -22.49 8.11
CA LYS A 117 -5.38 -23.91 7.87
C LYS A 117 -4.06 -24.64 7.70
N ALA A 118 -3.97 -25.84 8.26
CA ALA A 118 -2.94 -26.79 7.89
C ALA A 118 -3.51 -28.19 7.68
N GLN A 119 -2.92 -28.92 6.75
CA GLN A 119 -3.31 -30.27 6.41
C GLN A 119 -2.06 -31.10 6.13
N VAL A 120 -1.89 -32.18 6.89
CA VAL A 120 -0.82 -33.15 6.68
C VAL A 120 -1.05 -33.87 5.35
N ILE A 121 0.03 -34.08 4.59
CA ILE A 121 -0.04 -34.75 3.30
C ILE A 121 0.14 -36.24 3.53
N ALA A 122 -0.77 -37.06 3.00
CA ALA A 122 -0.67 -38.51 3.09
C ALA A 122 0.49 -39.05 2.24
N ASN A 123 1.25 -40.01 2.75
CA ASN A 123 2.47 -40.49 2.10
C ASN A 123 2.21 -41.17 0.74
N ILE A 124 1.02 -41.77 0.57
CA ILE A 124 0.56 -42.36 -0.70
C ILE A 124 0.32 -41.32 -1.81
N SER A 125 0.03 -40.07 -1.45
CA SER A 125 -0.24 -39.00 -2.41
C SER A 125 1.04 -38.36 -2.98
N LEU A 126 2.21 -38.71 -2.45
CA LEU A 126 3.49 -38.15 -2.84
C LEU A 126 4.19 -39.01 -3.90
N PRO A 127 4.81 -38.39 -4.92
CA PRO A 127 5.60 -39.12 -5.92
C PRO A 127 6.86 -39.73 -5.29
N PRO A 128 7.41 -40.82 -5.87
CA PRO A 128 8.69 -41.37 -5.43
C PRO A 128 9.81 -40.32 -5.56
N GLY A 129 10.63 -40.17 -4.51
CA GLY A 129 11.73 -39.20 -4.45
C GLY A 129 11.37 -37.82 -3.88
N ASP A 130 10.12 -37.58 -3.48
CA ASP A 130 9.75 -36.36 -2.76
C ASP A 130 10.43 -36.34 -1.36
N ILE A 131 11.00 -35.18 -0.98
CA ILE A 131 11.70 -35.00 0.30
C ILE A 131 10.78 -35.20 1.51
N CYS A 132 9.47 -35.01 1.33
CA CYS A 132 8.46 -35.22 2.35
C CYS A 132 8.10 -36.69 2.53
N LYS A 133 8.43 -37.55 1.55
CA LYS A 133 8.02 -38.95 1.52
C LYS A 133 8.79 -39.75 2.56
N THR A 134 8.07 -40.38 3.48
CA THR A 134 8.65 -41.28 4.47
C THR A 134 8.77 -42.68 3.89
N ALA A 135 9.76 -43.46 4.34
CA ALA A 135 9.88 -44.85 3.94
C ALA A 135 8.60 -45.59 4.36
N THR A 136 7.84 -46.09 3.38
CA THR A 136 6.69 -46.94 3.68
C THR A 136 7.20 -48.29 4.16
N PRO A 137 6.66 -48.85 5.25
CA PRO A 137 6.96 -50.22 5.61
C PRO A 137 6.60 -51.13 4.42
N GLN A 138 7.46 -52.12 4.14
CA GLN A 138 7.23 -53.08 3.06
C GLN A 138 6.06 -54.00 3.46
N CYS A 139 4.84 -53.71 2.98
CA CYS A 139 3.68 -54.53 3.31
C CYS A 139 3.50 -55.64 2.27
N PHE A 140 3.84 -56.87 2.67
CA PHE A 140 3.68 -58.07 1.85
C PHE A 140 2.22 -58.56 1.89
N GLY A 141 1.34 -57.97 1.07
CA GLY A 141 0.01 -58.53 0.76
C GLY A 141 -1.10 -58.31 1.80
N GLN A 142 -0.85 -57.60 2.89
CA GLN A 142 -1.88 -57.01 3.75
C GLN A 142 -1.78 -55.49 3.62
N GLY A 143 -2.88 -54.81 3.27
CA GLY A 143 -2.88 -53.39 2.90
C GLY A 143 -2.05 -52.52 3.85
N CYS A 144 -1.17 -51.69 3.29
CA CYS A 144 -0.31 -50.82 4.10
C CYS A 144 -1.15 -49.80 4.88
N PRO A 145 -0.80 -49.52 6.15
CA PRO A 145 -1.19 -48.28 6.79
C PRO A 145 -0.80 -47.11 5.90
N VAL A 146 -1.75 -46.23 5.59
CA VAL A 146 -1.46 -44.96 4.91
C VAL A 146 -0.87 -44.01 5.92
N ASP A 147 0.43 -44.15 6.17
CA ASP A 147 1.14 -43.24 7.05
C ASP A 147 1.15 -41.81 6.47
N ASP A 148 1.21 -40.84 7.38
CA ASP A 148 1.42 -39.44 7.01
C ASP A 148 2.86 -39.21 6.53
N SER A 149 3.02 -38.23 5.66
CA SER A 149 4.34 -37.72 5.27
C SER A 149 4.94 -36.80 6.35
N ASN A 150 6.20 -36.43 6.18
CA ASN A 150 6.87 -35.46 7.06
C ASN A 150 6.49 -34.00 6.78
N CYS A 151 5.56 -33.74 5.85
CA CYS A 151 5.17 -32.40 5.46
C CYS A 151 3.66 -32.18 5.54
N ALA A 152 3.30 -30.90 5.67
CA ALA A 152 1.94 -30.42 5.68
C ALA A 152 1.83 -29.19 4.78
N ASN A 153 0.69 -29.06 4.09
CA ASN A 153 0.33 -27.83 3.40
C ASN A 153 -0.32 -26.90 4.42
N SER A 154 0.22 -25.70 4.57
CA SER A 154 -0.30 -24.67 5.46
C SER A 154 -0.70 -23.42 4.67
N VAL A 155 -1.70 -22.70 5.16
CA VAL A 155 -2.16 -21.41 4.62
C VAL A 155 -2.06 -20.38 5.73
N TRP A 156 -1.39 -19.26 5.43
CA TRP A 156 -1.09 -18.18 6.37
C TRP A 156 -1.77 -16.91 5.91
N ASP A 157 -2.35 -16.17 6.85
CA ASP A 157 -2.82 -14.80 6.60
C ASP A 157 -1.74 -13.81 7.04
N ILE A 158 -1.30 -12.96 6.11
CA ILE A 158 -0.32 -11.90 6.36
C ILE A 158 -1.00 -10.57 6.08
N ARG A 159 -0.91 -9.66 7.06
CA ARG A 159 -1.42 -8.30 6.94
C ARG A 159 -0.30 -7.29 7.12
N ALA A 160 -0.02 -6.53 6.07
CA ALA A 160 0.94 -5.43 6.07
C ALA A 160 0.20 -4.08 6.13
N VAL A 161 0.61 -3.22 7.05
CA VAL A 161 0.11 -1.85 7.21
C VAL A 161 1.24 -0.89 6.89
N ALA A 162 1.09 -0.17 5.79
CA ALA A 162 2.03 0.87 5.36
C ALA A 162 1.54 2.26 5.76
N GLN A 163 2.45 3.06 6.31
CA GLN A 163 2.22 4.43 6.71
C GLN A 163 3.39 5.29 6.22
N ASN A 164 3.10 6.52 5.82
CA ASN A 164 4.15 7.46 5.48
C ASN A 164 4.89 7.90 6.75
N LEU A 165 6.17 8.15 6.61
CA LEU A 165 7.01 8.75 7.63
C LEU A 165 7.00 10.27 7.49
N ALA A 166 7.25 10.96 8.60
CA ALA A 166 7.53 12.38 8.59
C ALA A 166 8.87 12.64 7.86
N PRO A 167 9.16 13.88 7.44
CA PRO A 167 10.40 14.21 6.71
C PRO A 167 11.71 13.90 7.46
N ASN A 168 11.63 13.49 8.73
CA ASN A 168 12.75 13.01 9.53
C ASN A 168 13.06 11.51 9.34
N GLY A 169 12.24 10.79 8.55
CA GLY A 169 12.35 9.35 8.26
C GLY A 169 12.25 8.41 9.46
N THR A 170 11.81 8.89 10.62
CA THR A 170 11.93 8.12 11.89
C THR A 170 10.66 8.04 12.70
N SER A 171 9.64 8.83 12.35
CA SER A 171 8.33 8.83 13.00
C SER A 171 7.22 8.82 11.96
N ALA A 172 6.06 8.24 12.28
CA ALA A 172 4.88 8.32 11.43
C ALA A 172 4.54 9.78 11.08
N ALA A 173 4.16 10.01 9.83
CA ALA A 173 3.62 11.30 9.41
C ALA A 173 2.32 11.59 10.18
N SER A 174 2.14 12.86 10.59
CA SER A 174 0.90 13.28 11.27
C SER A 174 -0.33 13.22 10.36
N GLN A 175 -0.13 13.23 9.04
CA GLN A 175 -1.18 13.20 8.03
C GLN A 175 -0.68 12.40 6.84
N GLY A 176 -1.60 11.72 6.15
CA GLY A 176 -1.29 10.96 4.95
C GLY A 176 -2.14 9.70 4.83
N PRO A 177 -2.15 9.07 3.65
CA PRO A 177 -2.83 7.80 3.45
C PRO A 177 -2.16 6.68 4.26
N THR A 178 -2.99 5.80 4.83
CA THR A 178 -2.57 4.49 5.32
C THR A 178 -3.00 3.44 4.31
N ALA A 179 -2.07 2.59 3.87
CA ALA A 179 -2.36 1.47 2.99
C ALA A 179 -2.31 0.17 3.77
N VAL A 180 -3.29 -0.71 3.55
CA VAL A 180 -3.35 -2.03 4.18
C VAL A 180 -3.48 -3.08 3.09
N VAL A 181 -2.58 -4.05 3.11
CA VAL A 181 -2.61 -5.21 2.21
C VAL A 181 -2.71 -6.47 3.07
N SER A 182 -3.63 -7.35 2.72
CA SER A 182 -3.81 -8.64 3.40
C SER A 182 -3.83 -9.76 2.37
N GLN A 183 -3.01 -10.80 2.59
CA GLN A 183 -2.80 -11.87 1.62
C GLN A 183 -2.76 -13.23 2.32
N GLY A 184 -3.43 -14.21 1.69
CA GLY A 184 -3.36 -15.62 2.05
C GLY A 184 -2.25 -16.32 1.27
N ILE A 185 -1.29 -16.91 1.98
CA ILE A 185 -0.11 -17.57 1.38
C ILE A 185 -0.12 -19.06 1.72
N ALA A 186 -0.04 -19.89 0.69
CA ALA A 186 0.12 -21.33 0.86
C ALA A 186 1.61 -21.68 0.93
N ARG A 187 2.05 -22.31 2.02
CA ARG A 187 3.42 -22.79 2.21
C ARG A 187 3.41 -24.23 2.69
N ARG A 188 4.21 -25.07 2.03
CA ARG A 188 4.48 -26.43 2.51
C ARG A 188 5.58 -26.35 3.57
N VAL A 189 5.30 -26.91 4.73
CA VAL A 189 6.19 -26.90 5.89
C VAL A 189 6.30 -28.31 6.48
N SER A 190 7.20 -28.48 7.45
CA SER A 190 7.33 -29.77 8.14
C SER A 190 6.10 -30.05 9.01
N LYS A 191 5.76 -31.33 9.19
CA LYS A 191 4.66 -31.78 10.05
C LYS A 191 4.82 -31.28 11.49
N ASN A 192 6.04 -31.31 12.01
CA ASN A 192 6.35 -30.88 13.37
C ASN A 192 6.13 -29.37 13.57
N GLU A 193 6.47 -28.57 12.57
CA GLU A 193 6.32 -27.11 12.62
C GLU A 193 4.86 -26.68 12.57
N VAL A 194 4.03 -27.35 11.77
CA VAL A 194 2.57 -27.13 11.81
C VAL A 194 1.99 -27.42 13.18
N ALA A 195 2.39 -28.53 13.80
CA ALA A 195 1.86 -28.93 15.09
C ALA A 195 2.12 -27.89 16.21
N THR A 196 3.17 -27.08 16.07
CA THR A 196 3.49 -26.01 17.02
C THR A 196 2.96 -24.64 16.61
N SER A 197 3.00 -24.32 15.32
CA SER A 197 2.73 -22.97 14.81
C SER A 197 1.32 -22.79 14.23
N CYS A 198 0.56 -23.88 14.08
CA CYS A 198 -0.80 -23.93 13.53
C CYS A 198 -1.63 -25.04 14.20
N PRO A 199 -1.98 -24.88 15.50
CA PRO A 199 -2.79 -25.85 16.23
C PRO A 199 -4.24 -25.92 15.75
#